data_AF-J9FYN7-F1
#
_entry.id   AF-J9FYN7-F1
#
_cell.length_a   1.000
_cell.length_b   1.000
_cell.length_c   1.000
_cell.angle_alpha   90.00
_cell.angle_beta   90.00
_cell.angle_gamma   90.00
#
_symmetry.space_group_name_H-M   'P 1'
#
loop_
_entity.id
_entity.type
_entity.pdbx_description
1 polymer ?
#
loop_
_entity_poly.entity_id
_entity_poly.type
_entity_poly.pdbx_seq_one_letter_code
_entity_poly.pdbx_strand_id
1 'polypeptide(L)'
;MKKILLSLSLCFMAMIAVAQTYTENLSVSINGMKTEQGKKDIQVERNEDGTCNFILPNFIMADSTSEVPVGTIRLENVTVKSLNGGDSIATKQNITILPGDKEGTKPNDWMGPMLGEVPIDLQGLMTKERLSAKIDIDFAMLNMMIEVTIGEATETGINQAVTTRPASSAVYNLNGVRVANNWNHNLPKGVYIVNGKKVIK
;
A
#
# COMPACT_ATOMS: atom_id res chain seq x y z
N MET A 1 -29.17 56.87 -14.92
CA MET A 1 -27.76 56.41 -14.91
C MET A 1 -27.13 57.02 -13.65
N LYS A 2 -26.62 56.32 -12.63
CA LYS A 2 -25.65 55.23 -12.59
C LYS A 2 -25.93 54.33 -11.39
N LYS A 3 -25.84 53.02 -11.59
CA LYS A 3 -25.88 51.98 -10.55
C LYS A 3 -24.45 51.82 -10.01
N ILE A 4 -24.25 51.91 -8.70
CA ILE A 4 -22.96 51.58 -8.07
C ILE A 4 -23.10 50.14 -7.56
N LEU A 5 -22.35 49.25 -8.19
CA LEU A 5 -22.31 47.82 -7.95
C LEU A 5 -21.62 47.53 -6.62
N LEU A 6 -22.31 46.75 -5.78
CA LEU A 6 -21.76 46.08 -4.61
C LEU A 6 -20.82 44.96 -5.09
N SER A 7 -19.52 45.16 -4.96
CA SER A 7 -18.50 44.14 -5.26
C SER A 7 -18.41 43.14 -4.11
N LEU A 8 -18.97 41.94 -4.30
CA LEU A 8 -18.76 40.78 -3.45
C LEU A 8 -17.38 40.19 -3.78
N SER A 9 -16.36 40.48 -2.97
CA SER A 9 -15.05 39.82 -3.08
C SER A 9 -15.20 38.37 -2.63
N LEU A 10 -15.29 37.47 -3.59
CA LEU A 10 -15.20 36.03 -3.39
C LEU A 10 -13.73 35.70 -3.02
N CYS A 11 -13.41 35.66 -1.72
CA CYS A 11 -12.14 35.10 -1.27
C CYS A 11 -12.10 33.62 -1.67
N PHE A 12 -11.45 33.32 -2.79
CA PHE A 12 -10.99 31.97 -3.12
C PHE A 12 -9.90 31.63 -2.09
N MET A 13 -10.29 31.02 -0.98
CA MET A 13 -9.34 30.45 -0.04
C MET A 13 -8.80 29.19 -0.72
N ALA A 14 -7.64 29.31 -1.36
CA ALA A 14 -6.92 28.14 -1.85
C ALA A 14 -6.61 27.26 -0.63
N MET A 15 -7.33 26.15 -0.49
CA MET A 15 -6.99 25.14 0.48
C MET A 15 -5.66 24.54 0.02
N ILE A 16 -4.60 24.89 0.75
CA ILE A 16 -3.30 24.23 0.58
C ILE A 16 -3.52 22.78 1.00
N ALA A 17 -3.32 21.84 0.08
CA ALA A 17 -3.28 20.43 0.42
C ALA A 17 -2.28 20.23 1.58
N VAL A 18 -2.76 19.71 2.72
CA VAL A 18 -1.89 19.49 3.87
C VAL A 18 -1.06 18.25 3.59
N ALA A 19 0.21 18.44 3.25
CA ALA A 19 1.19 17.37 3.18
C ALA A 19 1.52 16.90 4.60
N GLN A 20 1.34 15.61 4.87
CA GLN A 20 1.81 14.97 6.08
C GLN A 20 3.16 14.30 5.81
N THR A 21 4.15 14.56 6.66
CA THR A 21 5.46 13.90 6.62
C THR A 21 5.51 12.76 7.63
N TYR A 22 5.92 11.58 7.17
CA TYR A 22 6.20 10.39 7.97
C TYR A 22 7.70 10.11 7.95
N THR A 23 8.30 9.94 9.13
CA THR A 23 9.72 9.55 9.24
C THR A 23 9.81 8.08 9.63
N GLU A 24 10.03 7.21 8.66
CA GLU A 24 9.98 5.75 8.84
C GLU A 24 11.27 5.07 8.40
N ASN A 25 11.56 3.89 8.96
CA ASN A 25 12.68 3.08 8.48
C ASN A 25 12.42 2.64 7.04
N LEU A 26 13.43 2.73 6.19
CA LEU A 26 13.39 2.28 4.81
C LEU A 26 14.40 1.15 4.61
N SER A 27 13.96 0.10 3.90
CA SER A 27 14.83 -0.95 3.40
C SER A 27 14.57 -1.20 1.94
N VAL A 28 15.60 -1.66 1.24
CA VAL A 28 15.56 -1.94 -0.19
C VAL A 28 16.04 -3.35 -0.41
N SER A 29 15.26 -4.13 -1.16
CA SER A 29 15.66 -5.44 -1.66
C SER A 29 15.89 -5.37 -3.15
N ILE A 30 17.08 -5.79 -3.59
CA ILE A 30 17.44 -5.88 -5.00
C ILE A 30 17.56 -7.36 -5.34
N ASN A 31 16.68 -7.87 -6.20
CA ASN A 31 16.64 -9.29 -6.57
C ASN A 31 16.61 -10.24 -5.34
N GLY A 32 15.95 -9.82 -4.26
CA GLY A 32 15.81 -10.59 -3.02
C GLY A 32 16.88 -10.31 -1.96
N MET A 33 17.94 -9.54 -2.27
CA MET A 33 18.95 -9.15 -1.29
C MET A 33 18.58 -7.83 -0.61
N LYS A 34 18.19 -7.92 0.67
CA LYS A 34 17.72 -6.80 1.48
C LYS A 34 18.86 -6.02 2.15
N THR A 35 18.79 -4.69 2.06
CA THR A 35 19.65 -3.73 2.78
C THR A 35 18.81 -2.71 3.53
N GLU A 36 19.15 -2.45 4.79
CA GLU A 36 18.53 -1.40 5.62
C GLU A 36 19.17 -0.04 5.33
N GLN A 37 18.37 1.00 5.12
CA GLN A 37 18.84 2.35 4.76
C GLN A 37 18.51 3.43 5.81
N GLY A 38 18.05 3.00 6.99
CA GLY A 38 17.70 3.89 8.10
C GLY A 38 16.42 4.68 7.85
N LYS A 39 16.22 5.75 8.63
CA LYS A 39 15.00 6.55 8.56
C LYS A 39 14.99 7.50 7.36
N LYS A 40 13.85 7.59 6.68
CA LYS A 40 13.60 8.50 5.56
C LYS A 40 12.28 9.23 5.79
N ASP A 41 12.18 10.43 5.24
CA ASP A 41 10.95 11.22 5.24
C ASP A 41 10.14 10.88 3.98
N ILE A 42 8.87 10.52 4.19
CA ILE A 42 7.88 10.24 3.15
C ILE A 42 6.77 11.27 3.30
N GLN A 43 6.35 11.88 2.19
CA GLN A 43 5.25 12.84 2.19
C GLN A 43 3.99 12.19 1.61
N VAL A 44 2.85 12.44 2.26
CA VAL A 44 1.53 12.07 1.77
C VAL A 44 0.65 13.30 1.75
N GLU A 45 0.14 13.65 0.59
CA GLU A 45 -0.75 14.79 0.37
C GLU A 45 -2.17 14.27 0.13
N ARG A 46 -3.14 14.68 0.95
CA ARG A 46 -4.55 14.27 0.74
C ARG A 46 -5.20 15.15 -0.33
N ASN A 47 -5.89 14.49 -1.27
CA ASN A 47 -6.61 15.15 -2.34
C ASN A 47 -8.10 15.31 -1.95
N GLU A 48 -8.78 16.31 -2.54
CA GLU A 48 -10.20 16.57 -2.28
C GLU A 48 -11.13 15.45 -2.80
N ASP A 49 -10.67 14.67 -3.78
CA ASP A 49 -11.40 13.53 -4.36
C ASP A 49 -11.33 12.25 -3.51
N GLY A 50 -10.68 12.32 -2.35
CA GLY A 50 -10.50 11.19 -1.44
C GLY A 50 -9.28 10.31 -1.75
N THR A 51 -8.49 10.63 -2.78
CA THR A 51 -7.19 9.98 -3.03
C THR A 51 -6.06 10.66 -2.27
N CYS A 52 -4.83 10.19 -2.42
CA CYS A 52 -3.64 10.90 -1.96
C CYS A 52 -2.50 10.87 -2.97
N ASN A 53 -1.60 11.84 -2.91
CA ASN A 53 -0.30 11.75 -3.57
C ASN A 53 0.73 11.23 -2.58
N PHE A 54 1.52 10.24 -2.98
CA PHE A 54 2.60 9.66 -2.19
C PHE A 54 3.94 10.09 -2.78
N ILE A 55 4.85 10.60 -1.95
CA ILE A 55 6.15 11.09 -2.39
C ILE A 55 7.26 10.50 -1.50
N LEU A 56 8.15 9.72 -2.10
CA LEU A 56 9.44 9.33 -1.54
C LEU A 56 10.55 10.16 -2.23
N PRO A 57 11.02 11.25 -1.61
CA PRO A 57 12.05 12.10 -2.19
C PRO A 57 13.43 11.46 -2.10
N ASN A 58 14.29 11.77 -3.07
CA ASN A 58 15.73 11.45 -3.04
C ASN A 58 16.03 9.97 -2.73
N PHE A 59 15.26 9.07 -3.32
CA PHE A 59 15.50 7.63 -3.20
C PHE A 59 16.89 7.30 -3.74
N ILE A 60 17.69 6.64 -2.89
CA ILE A 60 19.04 6.16 -3.20
C ILE A 60 19.02 4.67 -2.93
N MET A 61 19.47 3.87 -3.90
CA MET A 61 19.74 2.46 -3.67
C MET A 61 21.16 2.33 -3.14
N ALA A 62 21.29 2.03 -1.85
CA ALA A 62 22.58 1.78 -1.23
C ALA A 62 22.73 0.29 -0.90
N ASP A 63 23.89 -0.26 -1.20
CA ASP A 63 24.41 -1.52 -0.65
C ASP A 63 25.72 -1.27 0.11
N SER A 64 26.45 -2.33 0.49
CA SER A 64 27.71 -2.19 1.23
C SER A 64 28.88 -1.61 0.41
N THR A 65 28.72 -1.51 -0.91
CA THR A 65 29.77 -1.18 -1.87
C THR A 65 29.48 0.06 -2.71
N SER A 66 28.22 0.44 -2.89
CA SER A 66 27.81 1.50 -3.80
C SER A 66 26.50 2.15 -3.36
N GLU A 67 26.40 3.45 -3.67
CA GLU A 67 25.15 4.22 -3.59
C GLU A 67 24.76 4.67 -5.00
N VAL A 68 23.55 4.33 -5.42
CA VAL A 68 22.99 4.68 -6.72
C VAL A 68 21.83 5.65 -6.51
N PRO A 69 21.99 6.94 -6.83
CA PRO A 69 20.91 7.91 -6.75
C PRO A 69 19.84 7.62 -7.80
N VAL A 70 18.63 7.27 -7.35
CA VAL A 70 17.51 6.92 -8.23
C VAL A 70 16.65 8.13 -8.54
N GLY A 71 16.18 8.85 -7.52
CA GLY A 71 15.40 10.07 -7.70
C GLY A 71 14.18 10.14 -6.79
N THR A 72 13.22 10.98 -7.15
CA THR A 72 11.98 11.16 -6.40
C THR A 72 10.88 10.29 -7.01
N ILE A 73 10.35 9.37 -6.21
CA ILE A 73 9.18 8.56 -6.56
C ILE A 73 7.95 9.36 -6.14
N ARG A 74 7.20 9.88 -7.10
CA ARG A 74 5.91 10.56 -6.90
C ARG A 74 4.81 9.74 -7.54
N LEU A 75 3.84 9.33 -6.74
CA LEU A 75 2.66 8.57 -7.16
C LEU A 75 1.44 9.45 -6.92
N GLU A 76 0.75 9.81 -8.00
CA GLU A 76 -0.43 10.67 -7.92
C GLU A 76 -1.71 9.83 -7.85
N ASN A 77 -2.75 10.41 -7.26
CA ASN A 77 -4.10 9.82 -7.20
C ASN A 77 -4.13 8.39 -6.65
N VAL A 78 -3.29 8.09 -5.65
CA VAL A 78 -3.24 6.79 -4.98
C VAL A 78 -4.58 6.54 -4.29
N THR A 79 -5.14 5.36 -4.53
CA THR A 79 -6.44 4.98 -3.96
C THR A 79 -6.32 4.87 -2.44
N VAL A 80 -7.23 5.49 -1.72
CA VAL A 80 -7.35 5.40 -0.26
C VAL A 80 -8.63 4.63 0.10
N LYS A 81 -8.53 3.69 1.04
CA LYS A 81 -9.67 3.01 1.66
C LYS A 81 -9.58 3.09 3.17
N SER A 82 -10.55 3.74 3.81
CA SER A 82 -10.58 3.80 5.28
C SER A 82 -10.93 2.46 5.90
N LEU A 83 -10.10 2.00 6.83
CA LEU A 83 -10.28 0.76 7.61
C LEU A 83 -10.29 1.07 9.10
N ASN A 84 -10.80 0.12 9.90
CA ASN A 84 -10.63 0.18 11.34
C ASN A 84 -9.14 0.00 11.68
N GLY A 85 -8.48 1.07 12.11
CA GLY A 85 -7.06 1.07 12.49
C GLY A 85 -6.11 1.79 11.53
N GLY A 86 -6.61 2.36 10.43
CA GLY A 86 -5.81 3.14 9.48
C GLY A 86 -6.43 3.17 8.09
N ASP A 87 -5.93 4.03 7.22
CA ASP A 87 -6.33 4.07 5.81
C ASP A 87 -5.37 3.19 4.99
N SER A 88 -5.92 2.25 4.23
CA SER A 88 -5.15 1.50 3.24
C SER A 88 -4.92 2.35 1.99
N ILE A 89 -3.69 2.33 1.49
CA ILE A 89 -3.29 2.97 0.22
C ILE A 89 -2.85 1.91 -0.78
N ALA A 90 -3.26 2.08 -2.04
CA ALA A 90 -2.80 1.20 -3.11
C ALA A 90 -2.81 1.89 -4.47
N THR A 91 -1.84 1.56 -5.33
CA THR A 91 -1.85 1.93 -6.74
C THR A 91 -1.03 0.96 -7.58
N LYS A 92 -1.43 0.80 -8.84
CA LYS A 92 -0.61 0.22 -9.91
C LYS A 92 -0.57 1.21 -11.05
N GLN A 93 0.59 1.80 -11.30
CA GLN A 93 0.75 2.82 -12.35
C GLN A 93 2.17 2.80 -12.90
N ASN A 94 2.33 3.23 -14.15
CA ASN A 94 3.63 3.49 -14.74
C ASN A 94 3.97 4.96 -14.50
N ILE A 95 5.19 5.25 -14.04
CA ILE A 95 5.65 6.62 -13.79
C ILE A 95 7.02 6.86 -14.38
N THR A 96 7.34 8.12 -14.68
CA THR A 96 8.74 8.55 -14.79
C THR A 96 9.24 8.95 -13.41
N ILE A 97 10.33 8.36 -12.95
CA ILE A 97 10.97 8.78 -11.70
C ILE A 97 11.59 10.16 -11.93
N LEU A 98 11.25 11.12 -11.08
CA LEU A 98 11.72 12.50 -11.19
C LEU A 98 13.16 12.62 -10.65
N PRO A 99 13.96 13.59 -11.12
CA PRO A 99 15.22 13.90 -10.44
C PRO A 99 14.95 14.34 -9.00
N GLY A 100 15.86 13.99 -8.09
CA GLY A 100 15.85 14.48 -6.72
C GLY A 100 16.52 15.86 -6.57
N ASP A 101 16.48 16.38 -5.36
CA ASP A 101 17.05 17.68 -4.96
C ASP A 101 18.13 17.56 -3.87
N LYS A 102 18.61 16.34 -3.58
CA LYS A 102 19.69 16.10 -2.61
C LYS A 102 20.93 16.92 -2.96
N GLU A 103 21.37 17.74 -2.00
CA GLU A 103 22.61 18.50 -2.10
C GLU A 103 23.80 17.59 -2.45
N GLY A 104 24.62 18.04 -3.40
CA GLY A 104 25.78 17.30 -3.88
C GLY A 104 25.51 16.32 -5.04
N THR A 105 24.24 16.12 -5.45
CA THR A 105 23.88 15.27 -6.60
C THR A 105 23.48 16.14 -7.80
N LYS A 106 24.05 15.94 -8.98
CA LYS A 106 23.71 16.73 -10.17
C LYS A 106 22.46 16.16 -10.85
N PRO A 107 21.70 16.97 -11.63
CA PRO A 107 20.52 16.49 -12.35
C PRO A 107 20.74 15.25 -13.23
N ASN A 108 21.92 15.13 -13.84
CA ASN A 108 22.27 14.00 -14.72
C ASN A 108 22.80 12.78 -13.96
N ASP A 109 23.00 12.87 -12.64
CA ASP A 109 23.48 11.74 -11.84
C ASP A 109 22.30 10.84 -11.40
N TRP A 110 21.06 11.35 -11.47
CA TRP A 110 19.87 10.57 -11.13
C TRP A 110 19.57 9.52 -12.19
N MET A 111 19.57 8.25 -11.78
CA MET A 111 19.30 7.13 -12.68
C MET A 111 17.83 7.09 -13.14
N GLY A 112 16.89 7.41 -12.26
CA GLY A 112 15.45 7.27 -12.47
C GLY A 112 14.93 7.94 -13.75
N PRO A 113 15.20 9.24 -13.99
CA PRO A 113 14.79 9.92 -15.21
C PRO A 113 15.28 9.28 -16.50
N MET A 114 16.42 8.57 -16.46
CA MET A 114 17.01 7.89 -17.62
C MET A 114 16.32 6.57 -17.96
N LEU A 115 15.52 6.01 -17.04
CA LEU A 115 14.82 4.74 -17.22
C LEU A 115 13.51 4.87 -18.01
N GLY A 116 13.04 6.10 -18.27
CA GLY A 116 11.73 6.32 -18.87
C GLY A 116 10.58 5.96 -17.93
N GLU A 117 9.50 5.41 -18.47
CA GLU A 117 8.37 4.93 -17.66
C GLU A 117 8.69 3.58 -17.02
N VAL A 118 8.53 3.51 -15.70
CA VAL A 118 8.71 2.29 -14.90
C VAL A 118 7.40 1.90 -14.23
N PRO A 119 6.99 0.63 -14.29
CA PRO A 119 5.82 0.13 -13.58
C PRO A 119 6.07 0.07 -12.07
N ILE A 120 5.12 0.57 -11.29
CA ILE A 120 5.14 0.56 -9.82
C ILE A 120 3.85 -0.05 -9.27
N ASP A 121 3.99 -0.93 -8.28
CA ASP A 121 2.91 -1.44 -7.42
C ASP A 121 3.18 -0.98 -5.98
N LEU A 122 2.36 -0.05 -5.48
CA LEU A 122 2.38 0.41 -4.10
C LEU A 122 1.21 -0.23 -3.35
N GLN A 123 1.50 -0.77 -2.17
CA GLN A 123 0.50 -1.17 -1.19
C GLN A 123 0.95 -0.74 0.20
N GLY A 124 0.04 -0.17 1.00
CA GLY A 124 0.38 0.28 2.34
C GLY A 124 -0.81 0.55 3.23
N LEU A 125 -0.48 0.91 4.46
CA LEU A 125 -1.37 1.41 5.49
C LEU A 125 -0.79 2.69 6.08
N MET A 126 -1.59 3.74 6.15
CA MET A 126 -1.24 4.97 6.86
C MET A 126 -2.20 5.22 8.02
N THR A 127 -1.65 5.70 9.12
CA THR A 127 -2.39 6.22 10.26
C THR A 127 -2.02 7.67 10.47
N LYS A 128 -2.53 8.30 11.53
CA LYS A 128 -2.11 9.66 11.90
C LYS A 128 -0.63 9.75 12.26
N GLU A 129 -0.01 8.66 12.73
CA GLU A 129 1.35 8.69 13.29
C GLU A 129 2.36 7.85 12.51
N ARG A 130 1.88 6.83 11.79
CA ARG A 130 2.70 5.80 11.17
C ARG A 130 2.32 5.53 9.73
N LEU A 131 3.32 5.20 8.94
CA LEU A 131 3.17 4.72 7.56
C LEU A 131 3.91 3.40 7.41
N SER A 132 3.20 2.39 6.93
CA SER A 132 3.75 1.11 6.51
C SER A 132 3.44 0.90 5.03
N ALA A 133 4.45 0.69 4.19
CA ALA A 133 4.21 0.49 2.76
C ALA A 133 5.27 -0.41 2.14
N LYS A 134 4.86 -1.08 1.07
CA LYS A 134 5.73 -1.81 0.15
C LYS A 134 5.53 -1.25 -1.25
N ILE A 135 6.64 -1.03 -1.95
CA ILE A 135 6.70 -0.57 -3.33
C ILE A 135 7.48 -1.60 -4.13
N ASP A 136 6.84 -2.26 -5.07
CA ASP A 136 7.52 -3.07 -6.07
C ASP A 136 7.76 -2.21 -7.32
N ILE A 137 9.01 -2.19 -7.77
CA ILE A 137 9.47 -1.46 -8.95
C ILE A 137 10.14 -2.49 -9.87
N ASP A 138 9.57 -2.67 -11.06
CA ASP A 138 10.13 -3.58 -12.06
C ASP A 138 10.98 -2.79 -13.05
N PHE A 139 12.30 -2.94 -12.93
CA PHE A 139 13.28 -2.41 -13.88
C PHE A 139 13.58 -3.47 -14.94
N ALA A 140 12.58 -3.73 -15.79
CA ALA A 140 12.66 -4.72 -16.85
C ALA A 140 13.88 -4.52 -17.77
N MET A 141 14.28 -3.27 -18.06
CA MET A 141 15.46 -2.97 -18.89
C MET A 141 16.78 -3.48 -18.30
N LEU A 142 16.86 -3.60 -16.97
CA LEU A 142 18.05 -4.08 -16.26
C LEU A 142 17.87 -5.50 -15.72
N ASN A 143 16.72 -6.15 -15.99
CA ASN A 143 16.34 -7.43 -15.41
C ASN A 143 16.47 -7.42 -13.87
N MET A 144 16.03 -6.33 -13.25
CA MET A 144 16.11 -6.10 -11.81
C MET A 144 14.72 -5.86 -11.23
N MET A 145 14.41 -6.57 -10.15
CA MET A 145 13.23 -6.32 -9.32
C MET A 145 13.67 -5.64 -8.04
N ILE A 146 13.07 -4.48 -7.75
CA ILE A 146 13.35 -3.71 -6.56
C ILE A 146 12.09 -3.69 -5.70
N GLU A 147 12.27 -4.04 -4.43
CA GLU A 147 11.25 -3.89 -3.42
C GLU A 147 11.73 -2.84 -2.42
N VAL A 148 10.93 -1.79 -2.20
CA VAL A 148 11.16 -0.79 -1.15
C VAL A 148 10.15 -1.04 -0.05
N THR A 149 10.62 -1.34 1.16
CA THR A 149 9.77 -1.49 2.35
C THR A 149 9.97 -0.30 3.27
N ILE A 150 8.87 0.32 3.67
CA ILE A 150 8.79 1.53 4.48
C ILE A 150 8.02 1.21 5.75
N GLY A 151 8.59 1.58 6.89
CA GLY A 151 8.03 1.33 8.21
C GLY A 151 7.98 -0.15 8.57
N GLU A 152 7.54 -0.43 9.78
CA GLU A 152 7.20 -1.79 10.20
C GLU A 152 5.79 -2.14 9.75
N ALA A 153 5.54 -3.40 9.41
CA ALA A 153 4.19 -3.86 9.11
C ALA A 153 3.29 -3.61 10.32
N THR A 154 2.40 -2.63 10.22
CA THR A 154 1.31 -2.48 11.18
C THR A 154 0.33 -3.61 10.90
N GLU A 155 0.40 -4.68 11.68
CA GLU A 155 -0.58 -5.76 11.68
C GLU A 155 -1.94 -5.21 12.12
N THR A 156 -2.69 -4.59 11.21
CA THR A 156 -4.10 -4.26 11.48
C THR A 156 -4.95 -5.50 11.27
N GLY A 157 -4.83 -6.45 12.19
CA GLY A 157 -5.68 -7.63 12.27
C GLY A 157 -5.64 -8.56 11.07
N ILE A 158 -6.37 -9.67 11.18
CA ILE A 158 -6.47 -10.72 10.15
C ILE A 158 -7.26 -10.16 8.96
N ASN A 159 -6.59 -9.43 8.08
CA ASN A 159 -7.16 -8.98 6.82
C ASN A 159 -7.12 -10.14 5.82
N GLN A 160 -8.21 -10.89 5.82
CA GLN A 160 -8.48 -12.10 5.03
C GLN A 160 -7.77 -13.36 5.55
N ALA A 161 -8.52 -14.15 6.32
CA ALA A 161 -8.38 -15.59 6.19
C ALA A 161 -8.76 -15.94 4.74
N VAL A 162 -7.78 -16.03 3.84
CA VAL A 162 -8.01 -16.66 2.55
C VAL A 162 -8.27 -18.13 2.87
N THR A 163 -9.54 -18.52 2.91
CA THR A 163 -9.92 -19.93 2.90
C THR A 163 -9.67 -20.46 1.49
N THR A 164 -8.41 -20.64 1.11
CA THR A 164 -8.03 -21.37 -0.13
C THR A 164 -8.46 -22.83 -0.08
N ARG A 165 -8.96 -23.29 1.06
CA ARG A 165 -9.66 -24.56 1.18
C ARG A 165 -11.17 -24.29 1.24
N PRO A 166 -11.99 -24.83 0.33
CA PRO A 166 -13.39 -25.01 0.66
C PRO A 166 -13.42 -25.71 2.01
N ALA A 167 -14.25 -25.20 2.94
CA ALA A 167 -14.46 -25.85 4.23
C ALA A 167 -14.62 -27.34 3.95
N SER A 168 -13.73 -28.18 4.51
CA SER A 168 -13.87 -29.63 4.41
C SER A 168 -15.32 -29.93 4.73
N SER A 169 -16.02 -30.58 3.81
CA SER A 169 -17.31 -31.17 4.12
C SER A 169 -17.11 -31.98 5.41
N ALA A 170 -17.89 -31.66 6.41
CA ALA A 170 -17.81 -32.29 7.72
C ALA A 170 -19.20 -32.20 8.34
N VAL A 171 -19.60 -33.29 8.96
CA VAL A 171 -20.86 -33.41 9.70
C VAL A 171 -20.51 -33.45 11.17
N TYR A 172 -21.13 -32.58 11.96
CA TYR A 172 -20.97 -32.54 13.41
C TYR A 172 -22.30 -32.88 14.08
N ASN A 173 -22.25 -33.52 15.25
CA ASN A 173 -23.41 -33.60 16.13
C ASN A 173 -23.56 -32.30 16.94
N LEU A 174 -24.65 -32.18 17.73
CA LEU A 174 -24.90 -31.00 18.56
C LEU A 174 -23.87 -30.76 19.67
N ASN A 175 -23.07 -31.78 20.00
CA ASN A 175 -21.97 -31.65 20.97
C ASN A 175 -20.66 -31.18 20.30
N GLY A 176 -20.70 -30.83 19.01
CA GLY A 176 -19.52 -30.36 18.26
C GLY A 176 -18.55 -31.48 17.85
N VAL A 177 -18.92 -32.76 18.02
CA VAL A 177 -18.09 -33.90 17.62
C VAL A 177 -18.29 -34.16 16.13
N ARG A 178 -17.19 -34.28 15.38
CA ARG A 178 -17.20 -34.66 13.97
C ARG A 178 -17.61 -36.14 13.84
N VAL A 179 -18.68 -36.40 13.11
CA VAL A 179 -19.24 -37.75 12.93
C VAL A 179 -19.12 -38.28 11.50
N ALA A 180 -18.86 -37.41 10.51
CA ALA A 180 -18.59 -37.84 9.13
C ALA A 180 -17.84 -36.76 8.33
N ASN A 181 -17.22 -37.20 7.23
CA ASN A 181 -16.61 -36.33 6.23
C ASN A 181 -17.63 -35.77 5.23
N ASN A 182 -18.83 -36.35 5.12
CA ASN A 182 -19.88 -35.92 4.21
C ASN A 182 -21.24 -36.32 4.76
N TRP A 183 -22.29 -35.60 4.38
CA TRP A 183 -23.66 -36.01 4.69
C TRP A 183 -23.95 -37.38 4.07
N ASN A 184 -24.53 -38.29 4.86
CA ASN A 184 -24.91 -39.62 4.40
C ASN A 184 -26.19 -40.11 5.11
N HIS A 185 -27.07 -40.75 4.33
CA HIS A 185 -28.25 -41.47 4.80
C HIS A 185 -27.96 -42.72 5.66
N ASN A 186 -26.70 -43.00 6.00
CA ASN A 186 -26.32 -44.04 6.97
C ASN A 186 -26.06 -43.52 8.40
N LEU A 187 -26.06 -42.20 8.63
CA LEU A 187 -25.95 -41.65 9.99
C LEU A 187 -27.14 -42.07 10.89
N PRO A 188 -26.99 -42.17 12.21
CA PRO A 188 -28.15 -42.35 13.10
C PRO A 188 -29.20 -41.24 12.94
N LYS A 189 -30.43 -41.46 13.43
CA LYS A 189 -31.42 -40.38 13.52
C LYS A 189 -30.93 -39.32 14.51
N GLY A 190 -31.11 -38.05 14.19
CA GLY A 190 -30.58 -36.97 15.02
C GLY A 190 -30.45 -35.63 14.32
N VAL A 191 -29.87 -34.67 15.04
CA VAL A 191 -29.63 -33.31 14.56
C VAL A 191 -28.14 -33.13 14.32
N TYR A 192 -27.82 -32.62 13.14
CA TYR A 192 -26.46 -32.46 12.64
C TYR A 192 -26.21 -31.04 12.15
N ILE A 193 -24.94 -30.63 12.18
CA ILE A 193 -24.45 -29.42 11.54
C ILE A 193 -23.66 -29.85 10.28
N VAL A 194 -24.16 -29.46 9.12
CA VAL A 194 -23.57 -29.75 7.81
C VAL A 194 -23.36 -28.42 7.09
N ASN A 195 -22.11 -28.08 6.75
CA ASN A 195 -21.77 -26.80 6.10
C ASN A 195 -22.39 -25.58 6.81
N GLY A 196 -22.37 -25.58 8.14
CA GLY A 196 -22.94 -24.52 8.98
C GLY A 196 -24.47 -24.51 9.08
N LYS A 197 -25.17 -25.47 8.46
CA LYS A 197 -26.64 -25.58 8.52
C LYS A 197 -27.07 -26.74 9.40
N LYS A 198 -28.13 -26.52 10.19
CA LYS A 198 -28.82 -27.57 10.93
C LYS A 198 -29.56 -28.49 9.94
N VAL A 199 -29.29 -29.78 10.03
CA VAL A 199 -29.98 -30.83 9.27
C VAL A 199 -30.56 -31.85 10.26
N ILE A 200 -31.82 -32.22 10.06
CA ILE A 200 -32.50 -33.22 10.89
C ILE A 200 -32.68 -34.48 10.05
N LYS A 201 -32.40 -35.63 10.66
CA LYS A 201 -32.61 -36.95 10.07
C LYS A 201 -33.55 -37.80 10.90
#